data_AF-A0A2M7IWM8-F1
#
_entry.id   AF-A0A2M7IWM8-F1
#
_cell.length_a   1.000
_cell.length_b   1.000
_cell.length_c   1.000
_cell.angle_alpha   90.00
_cell.angle_beta   90.00
_cell.angle_gamma   90.00
#
_symmetry.space_group_name_H-M   'P 1'
#
loop_
_entity.id
_entity.type
_entity.pdbx_description
1 polymer ?
#
loop_
_entity_poly.entity_id
_entity_poly.type
_entity_poly.pdbx_seq_one_letter_code
_entity_poly.pdbx_strand_id
1 'polypeptide(L)'
;MLLREETYQQQSNFAHYCRTGEFLPIKGVDEKRIHHYPRLVFNVIDDTLRSAFPLTVDLFSEEEWETTTRRFFAKHRCSSYSVWKMPFEFYQYILSSESELLNKFPFLDELLLFEWT
;
A
#
# COMPACT_ATOMS: atom_id res chain seq x y z
N MET A 1 15.33 1.98 -18.12
CA MET A 1 15.74 3.40 -18.16
C MET A 1 16.42 3.71 -16.84
N LEU A 2 17.74 3.95 -16.83
CA LEU A 2 18.44 4.34 -15.60
C LEU A 2 18.19 5.84 -15.37
N LEU A 3 17.46 6.17 -14.30
CA LEU A 3 17.28 7.54 -13.85
C LEU A 3 18.63 8.14 -13.44
N ARG A 4 18.77 9.47 -13.55
CA ARG A 4 19.89 10.18 -12.92
C ARG A 4 19.80 9.98 -11.40
N GLU A 5 20.93 9.84 -10.73
CA GLU A 5 20.97 9.59 -9.27
C GLU A 5 20.18 10.65 -8.47
N GLU A 6 20.28 11.93 -8.85
CA GLU A 6 19.53 13.02 -8.22
C GLU A 6 18.01 12.82 -8.35
N THR A 7 17.53 12.42 -9.54
CA THR A 7 16.11 12.16 -9.79
C THR A 7 15.62 10.95 -8.99
N TYR A 8 16.42 9.89 -8.94
CA TYR A 8 16.10 8.71 -8.14
C TYR A 8 15.98 9.06 -6.65
N GLN A 9 16.92 9.85 -6.12
CA GLN A 9 16.89 10.27 -4.72
C GLN A 9 15.66 11.12 -4.39
N GLN A 10 15.27 12.05 -5.27
CA GLN A 10 14.08 12.87 -5.09
C GLN A 10 12.79 12.03 -5.10
N GLN A 11 12.66 11.10 -6.04
CA GLN A 11 11.52 10.18 -6.10
C GLN A 11 11.46 9.26 -4.87
N SER A 12 12.62 8.78 -4.41
CA SER A 12 12.72 7.95 -3.20
C SER A 12 12.30 8.73 -1.95
N ASN A 13 12.78 9.96 -1.78
CA ASN A 13 12.40 10.83 -0.66
C ASN A 13 10.90 11.16 -0.68
N PHE A 14 10.33 11.41 -1.86
CA PHE A 14 8.89 11.64 -2.01
C PHE A 14 8.08 10.39 -1.64
N ALA A 15 8.47 9.22 -2.14
CA ALA A 15 7.82 7.97 -1.81
C ALA A 15 7.96 7.60 -0.33
N HIS A 16 9.09 7.94 0.31
CA HIS A 16 9.27 7.80 1.74
C HIS A 16 8.26 8.68 2.50
N TYR A 17 8.20 9.98 2.18
CA TYR A 17 7.26 10.91 2.79
C TYR A 17 5.80 10.44 2.66
N CYS A 18 5.41 9.91 1.50
CA CYS A 18 4.06 9.39 1.30
C CYS A 18 3.74 8.20 2.21
N ARG A 19 4.72 7.34 2.54
CA ARG A 19 4.52 6.15 3.38
C ARG A 19 4.63 6.42 4.88
N THR A 20 5.60 7.23 5.29
CA THR A 20 5.94 7.43 6.71
C THR A 20 5.36 8.73 7.27
N GLY A 21 5.01 9.68 6.41
CA GLY A 21 4.72 11.05 6.82
C GLY A 21 5.94 11.84 7.27
N GLU A 22 7.14 11.25 7.28
CA GLU A 22 8.39 11.90 7.66
C GLU A 22 8.95 12.69 6.48
N PHE A 23 8.98 14.02 6.63
CA PHE A 23 9.43 14.91 5.58
C PHE A 23 10.96 14.93 5.49
N LEU A 24 11.47 14.53 4.32
CA LEU A 24 12.86 14.74 3.93
C LEU A 24 12.90 15.87 2.90
N PRO A 25 13.89 16.79 2.92
CA PRO A 25 13.97 17.86 1.94
C PRO A 25 14.02 17.34 0.50
N ILE A 26 13.11 17.81 -0.34
CA ILE A 26 13.05 17.50 -1.77
C ILE A 26 13.21 18.80 -2.55
N LYS A 27 14.25 18.86 -3.38
CA LYS A 27 14.54 20.04 -4.21
C LYS A 27 13.38 20.33 -5.16
N GLY A 28 12.86 21.55 -5.12
CA GLY A 28 11.77 22.00 -6.00
C GLY A 28 10.36 21.68 -5.53
N VAL A 29 10.19 21.13 -4.31
CA VAL A 29 8.86 20.88 -3.73
C VAL A 29 8.52 21.93 -2.67
N ASP A 30 7.30 22.45 -2.71
CA ASP A 30 6.75 23.35 -1.70
C ASP A 30 6.20 22.53 -0.51
N GLU A 31 6.82 22.69 0.65
CA GLU A 31 6.41 22.06 1.92
C GLU A 31 4.94 22.33 2.26
N LYS A 32 4.40 23.50 1.89
CA LYS A 32 3.01 23.85 2.16
C LYS A 32 2.02 23.08 1.29
N ARG A 33 2.45 22.45 0.19
CA ARG A 33 1.57 21.72 -0.74
C ARG A 33 1.75 20.21 -0.66
N ILE A 34 2.92 19.75 -0.22
CA ILE A 34 3.27 18.33 -0.26
C ILE A 34 2.39 17.47 0.66
N HIS A 35 1.85 18.03 1.73
CA HIS A 35 1.05 17.32 2.74
C HIS A 35 -0.27 16.71 2.22
N HIS A 36 -0.76 17.11 1.05
CA HIS A 36 -1.94 16.49 0.43
C HIS A 36 -1.62 15.15 -0.27
N TYR A 37 -0.38 14.94 -0.70
CA TYR A 37 0.00 13.80 -1.50
C TYR A 37 -0.04 12.45 -0.78
N PRO A 38 0.39 12.31 0.49
CA PRO A 38 0.29 11.03 1.20
C PRO A 38 -1.13 10.46 1.20
N ARG A 39 -2.13 11.32 1.43
CA ARG A 39 -3.55 10.94 1.37
C ARG A 39 -3.96 10.50 -0.03
N LEU A 40 -3.57 11.23 -1.07
CA LEU A 40 -3.92 10.89 -2.45
C LEU A 40 -3.31 9.54 -2.87
N VAL A 41 -2.04 9.31 -2.54
CA VAL A 41 -1.35 8.05 -2.84
C VAL A 41 -2.00 6.88 -2.10
N PHE A 42 -2.30 7.07 -0.81
CA PHE A 42 -2.99 6.05 -0.02
C PHE A 42 -4.37 5.71 -0.62
N ASN A 43 -5.16 6.72 -0.99
CA ASN A 43 -6.47 6.51 -1.59
C ASN A 43 -6.39 5.70 -2.89
N VAL A 44 -5.41 5.98 -3.77
CA VAL A 44 -5.22 5.19 -5.00
C VAL A 44 -4.93 3.72 -4.70
N ILE A 45 -4.14 3.45 -3.66
CA ILE A 45 -3.82 2.09 -3.22
C ILE A 45 -5.05 1.41 -2.63
N ASP A 46 -5.76 2.11 -1.74
CA ASP A 46 -6.99 1.61 -1.12
C ASP A 46 -8.04 1.26 -2.18
N ASP A 47 -8.32 2.18 -3.11
CA ASP A 47 -9.26 1.98 -4.22
C ASP A 47 -8.86 0.78 -5.10
N THR A 48 -7.56 0.62 -5.36
CA THR A 48 -7.04 -0.52 -6.13
C THR A 48 -7.27 -1.83 -5.39
N LEU A 49 -6.98 -1.89 -4.09
CA LEU A 49 -7.14 -3.11 -3.29
C LEU A 49 -8.61 -3.46 -3.06
N ARG A 50 -9.46 -2.47 -2.81
CA ARG A 50 -10.92 -2.68 -2.68
C ARG A 50 -11.54 -3.20 -3.98
N SER A 51 -11.05 -2.72 -5.11
CA SER A 51 -11.49 -3.22 -6.42
C SER A 51 -11.03 -4.66 -6.68
N ALA A 52 -9.89 -5.06 -6.13
CA ALA A 52 -9.34 -6.40 -6.29
C ALA A 52 -9.90 -7.42 -5.30
N PHE A 53 -10.30 -6.98 -4.10
CA PHE A 53 -10.76 -7.86 -3.02
C PHE A 53 -12.11 -7.44 -2.40
N PRO A 54 -13.17 -7.26 -3.21
CA PRO A 54 -14.47 -6.80 -2.73
C PRO A 54 -15.08 -7.69 -1.62
N LEU A 55 -14.96 -9.01 -1.71
CA LEU A 55 -15.48 -9.95 -0.70
C LEU A 55 -14.67 -9.88 0.59
N THR A 56 -13.35 -9.73 0.51
CA THR A 56 -12.52 -9.52 1.70
C THR A 56 -12.83 -8.20 2.39
N VAL A 57 -13.13 -7.14 1.63
CA VAL A 57 -13.60 -5.85 2.18
C VAL A 57 -14.90 -6.03 2.94
N ASP A 58 -15.86 -6.77 2.36
CA ASP A 58 -17.16 -7.03 3.00
C ASP A 58 -17.04 -7.97 4.22
N LEU A 59 -16.02 -8.83 4.26
CA LEU A 59 -15.73 -9.71 5.39
C LEU A 59 -15.16 -8.95 6.60
N PHE A 60 -14.34 -7.93 6.34
CA PHE A 60 -13.69 -7.14 7.38
C PHE A 60 -14.59 -6.00 7.85
N SER A 61 -14.40 -5.55 9.09
CA SER A 61 -14.89 -4.21 9.44
C SER A 61 -14.08 -3.14 8.71
N GLU A 62 -14.70 -1.98 8.46
CA GLU A 62 -14.02 -0.86 7.80
C GLU A 62 -12.73 -0.45 8.52
N GLU A 63 -12.71 -0.52 9.86
CA GLU A 63 -11.52 -0.25 10.68
C GLU A 63 -10.41 -1.31 10.48
N GLU A 64 -10.78 -2.59 10.41
CA GLU A 64 -9.82 -3.67 10.15
C GLU A 64 -9.21 -3.56 8.76
N TRP A 65 -10.02 -3.26 7.76
CA TRP A 65 -9.55 -3.03 6.40
C TRP A 65 -8.60 -1.84 6.37
N GLU A 66 -9.02 -0.68 6.86
CA GLU A 66 -8.20 0.54 6.82
C GLU A 66 -6.87 0.32 7.56
N THR A 67 -6.91 -0.29 8.74
CA THR A 67 -5.70 -0.54 9.53
C THR A 67 -4.75 -1.50 8.83
N THR A 68 -5.27 -2.59 8.24
CA THR A 68 -4.47 -3.57 7.50
C THR A 68 -3.84 -2.95 6.26
N THR A 69 -4.62 -2.20 5.49
CA THR A 69 -4.15 -1.47 4.29
C THR A 69 -3.10 -0.42 4.64
N ARG A 70 -3.25 0.30 5.76
CA ARG A 70 -2.23 1.24 6.27
C ARG A 70 -0.95 0.53 6.69
N ARG A 71 -1.04 -0.61 7.39
CA ARG A 71 0.13 -1.42 7.77
C ARG A 71 0.87 -1.96 6.55
N PHE A 72 0.12 -2.47 5.57
CA PHE A 72 0.66 -2.88 4.28
C PHE A 72 1.39 -1.72 3.60
N PHE A 73 0.75 -0.56 3.46
CA PHE A 73 1.34 0.61 2.80
C PHE A 73 2.61 1.12 3.50
N ALA A 74 2.67 1.06 4.83
CA ALA A 74 3.82 1.50 5.61
C ALA A 74 5.00 0.52 5.53
N LYS A 75 4.74 -0.79 5.61
CA LYS A 75 5.77 -1.84 5.63
C LYS A 75 6.24 -2.23 4.23
N HIS A 76 5.35 -2.18 3.25
CA HIS A 76 5.63 -2.67 1.92
C HIS A 76 6.29 -1.60 1.06
N ARG A 77 7.58 -1.79 0.78
CA ARG A 77 8.21 -1.09 -0.34
C ARG A 77 7.71 -1.76 -1.62
N CYS A 78 6.64 -1.24 -2.23
CA CYS A 78 6.18 -1.73 -3.53
C CYS A 78 7.38 -1.85 -4.47
N SER A 79 7.81 -3.09 -4.70
CA SER A 79 9.03 -3.43 -5.41
C SER A 79 8.86 -3.22 -6.91
N SER A 80 7.60 -3.14 -7.36
CA SER A 80 7.22 -2.92 -8.73
C SER A 80 6.52 -1.58 -8.92
N TYR A 81 6.92 -0.86 -9.96
CA TYR A 81 6.20 0.31 -10.48
C TYR A 81 4.82 -0.06 -11.08
N SER A 82 4.49 -1.35 -11.18
CA SER A 82 3.27 -1.84 -11.81
C SER A 82 2.15 -2.03 -10.79
N VAL A 83 1.11 -1.20 -10.91
CA VAL A 83 -0.12 -1.24 -10.09
C VAL A 83 -0.76 -2.63 -10.07
N TRP A 84 -0.73 -3.36 -11.18
CA TRP A 84 -1.31 -4.71 -11.30
C TRP A 84 -0.65 -5.77 -10.41
N LYS A 85 0.57 -5.55 -9.91
CA LYS A 85 1.21 -6.49 -8.98
C LYS A 85 0.84 -6.23 -7.51
N MET A 86 0.25 -5.08 -7.22
CA MET A 86 -0.07 -4.65 -5.88
C MET A 86 -1.03 -5.61 -5.15
N PRO A 87 -2.12 -6.12 -5.76
CA PRO A 87 -3.03 -7.00 -5.03
C PRO A 87 -2.37 -8.33 -4.66
N PHE A 88 -1.52 -8.88 -5.54
CA PHE A 88 -0.72 -10.07 -5.22
C PHE A 88 0.29 -9.81 -4.09
N GLU A 89 0.96 -8.66 -4.10
CA GLU A 89 1.86 -8.25 -3.01
C GLU A 89 1.10 -8.09 -1.67
N PHE A 90 -0.15 -7.61 -1.71
CA PHE A 90 -1.04 -7.51 -0.54
C PHE A 90 -1.44 -8.89 0.00
N TYR A 91 -1.80 -9.82 -0.88
CA TYR A 91 -2.05 -11.21 -0.51
C TYR A 91 -0.84 -11.84 0.20
N GLN A 92 0.36 -11.70 -0.37
CA GLN A 92 1.60 -12.19 0.25
C GLN A 92 1.89 -11.50 1.59
N TYR A 93 1.54 -10.23 1.74
CA TYR A 93 1.66 -9.50 3.00
C TYR A 93 0.73 -10.08 4.07
N ILE A 94 -0.54 -10.34 3.75
CA ILE A 94 -1.49 -10.94 4.71
C ILE A 94 -0.97 -12.30 5.18
N LEU A 95 -0.54 -13.16 4.26
CA LEU A 95 -0.03 -14.49 4.60
C LEU A 95 1.23 -14.46 5.48
N SER A 96 2.11 -13.47 5.29
CA SER A 96 3.38 -13.39 6.01
C SER A 96 3.31 -12.61 7.32
N SER A 97 2.43 -11.61 7.41
CA SER A 97 2.51 -10.56 8.43
C SER A 97 1.23 -10.35 9.25
N GLU A 98 0.10 -10.95 8.87
CA GLU A 98 -1.20 -10.73 9.52
C GLU A 98 -1.76 -12.04 10.11
N SER A 99 -0.99 -12.69 10.97
CA SER A 99 -1.36 -13.97 11.60
C SER A 99 -2.64 -13.89 12.44
N GLU A 100 -2.95 -12.73 13.03
CA GLU A 100 -4.19 -12.51 13.77
C GLU A 100 -5.43 -12.58 12.86
N LEU A 101 -5.34 -12.00 11.65
CA LEU A 101 -6.44 -12.05 10.67
C LEU A 101 -6.65 -13.47 10.14
N LEU A 102 -5.56 -14.21 9.88
CA LEU A 102 -5.63 -15.61 9.45
C LEU A 102 -6.21 -16.53 10.53
N ASN A 103 -5.90 -16.27 11.80
CA ASN A 103 -6.49 -17.01 12.92
C ASN A 103 -7.98 -16.67 13.11
N LYS A 104 -8.37 -15.41 12.88
CA LYS A 104 -9.76 -14.97 12.94
C LYS A 104 -10.59 -15.53 11.78
N PHE A 105 -10.01 -15.60 10.59
CA PHE A 105 -10.64 -16.09 9.36
C PHE A 105 -9.80 -17.19 8.73
N PRO A 106 -9.98 -18.46 9.13
CA PRO A 106 -9.17 -19.58 8.62
C PRO A 106 -9.24 -19.80 7.11
N PHE A 107 -10.28 -19.30 6.45
CA PHE A 107 -10.51 -19.39 5.00
C PHE A 107 -10.00 -18.16 4.22
N LEU A 108 -9.36 -17.19 4.89
CA LEU A 108 -8.93 -15.93 4.27
C LEU A 108 -7.90 -16.13 3.15
N ASP A 109 -7.00 -17.10 3.30
CA ASP A 109 -6.03 -17.47 2.26
C ASP A 109 -6.73 -17.88 0.96
N GLU A 110 -7.63 -18.87 1.06
CA GLU A 110 -8.42 -19.36 -0.06
C GLU A 110 -9.32 -18.26 -0.67
N LEU A 111 -9.90 -17.40 0.16
CA LEU A 111 -10.73 -16.28 -0.28
C LEU A 111 -9.91 -15.27 -1.11
N LEU A 112 -8.76 -14.83 -0.60
CA LEU A 112 -7.90 -13.89 -1.31
C LEU A 112 -7.37 -14.47 -2.62
N LEU A 113 -7.01 -15.75 -2.62
CA LEU A 113 -6.57 -16.45 -3.83
C LEU A 113 -7.71 -16.55 -4.86
N PHE A 114 -8.93 -16.81 -4.41
CA PHE A 114 -10.12 -16.85 -5.25
C PHE A 114 -10.43 -15.49 -5.88
N GLU A 115 -10.37 -14.40 -5.11
CA GLU A 115 -10.61 -13.04 -5.62
C GLU A 115 -9.52 -12.55 -6.58
N TRP A 116 -8.29 -13.02 -6.40
CA TRP A 116 -7.18 -12.68 -7.29
C TRP A 116 -7.21 -13.39 -8.65
N THR A 117 -7.88 -14.55 -8.74
CA THR A 117 -7.90 -15.42 -9.93
C THR A 117 -8.95 -14.97 -10.95
#